data_AF-A0A835F9K2-F1
#
_entry.id   AF-A0A835F9K2-F1
#
_cell.length_a   1.000
_cell.length_b   1.000
_cell.length_c   1.000
_cell.angle_alpha   90.00
_cell.angle_beta   90.00
_cell.angle_gamma   90.00
#
_symmetry.space_group_name_H-M   'P 1'
#
loop_
_entity.id
_entity.type
_entity.pdbx_description
1 polymer ?
#
loop_
_entity_poly.entity_id
_entity_poly.type
_entity_poly.pdbx_seq_one_letter_code
_entity_poly.pdbx_strand_id
1 'polypeptide(L)'
;MEDESLPLPRTIATIPGELMRMPQLVECNSEILVVGSTDVYRSQLVVVRLAELLQGGPTVPLTSIGDHCLFIGKRSLAVSSKGLPSVAADSIILCDSINDIHQMQYNLSDNTMSLACDGDILHSPPPSPHSIVHHLITCCFPYFWNKGLIYCSRTKPRWGLKKGKWRLGA
;
A
#
# COMPACT_ATOMS: atom_id res chain seq x y z
N MET A 1 -13.88 19.19 -35.96
CA MET A 1 -13.71 18.99 -34.50
C MET A 1 -13.65 17.49 -34.35
N GLU A 2 -12.45 16.94 -34.41
CA GLU A 2 -12.23 15.50 -34.37
C GLU A 2 -12.52 15.01 -32.95
N ASP A 3 -13.45 14.07 -32.86
CA ASP A 3 -13.77 13.33 -31.64
C ASP A 3 -12.59 12.40 -31.37
N GLU A 4 -11.61 12.85 -30.56
CA GLU A 4 -10.55 11.98 -30.04
C GLU A 4 -11.18 10.97 -29.07
N SER A 5 -11.75 9.91 -29.62
CA SER A 5 -12.19 8.76 -28.86
C SER A 5 -10.97 8.16 -28.14
N LEU A 6 -11.00 8.12 -26.81
CA LEU A 6 -9.97 7.47 -26.02
C LEU A 6 -9.76 6.02 -26.50
N PRO A 7 -8.50 5.55 -26.60
CA PRO A 7 -8.23 4.19 -27.04
C PRO A 7 -8.93 3.18 -26.12
N LEU A 8 -9.43 2.10 -26.73
CA LEU A 8 -10.07 1.03 -25.97
C LEU A 8 -9.10 0.46 -24.92
N PRO A 9 -9.55 0.18 -23.68
CA PRO A 9 -8.73 -0.48 -22.69
C PRO A 9 -8.13 -1.77 -23.25
N ARG A 10 -6.81 -1.92 -23.16
CA ARG A 10 -6.07 -3.07 -23.63
C ARG A 10 -5.27 -3.68 -22.49
N THR A 11 -5.28 -5.01 -22.39
CA THR A 11 -4.40 -5.73 -21.46
C THR A 11 -2.95 -5.54 -21.88
N ILE A 12 -2.13 -5.02 -20.97
CA ILE A 12 -0.69 -4.81 -21.18
C ILE A 12 0.18 -5.86 -20.47
N ALA A 13 -0.31 -6.46 -19.40
CA ALA A 13 0.36 -7.52 -18.65
C ALA A 13 -0.67 -8.42 -17.95
N THR A 14 -0.28 -9.67 -17.69
CA THR A 14 -1.04 -10.63 -16.87
C THR A 14 -0.14 -11.11 -15.74
N ILE A 15 -0.69 -11.19 -14.54
CA ILE A 15 0.03 -11.70 -13.36
C ILE A 15 -0.41 -13.14 -13.13
N PRO A 16 0.51 -14.12 -13.13
CA PRO A 16 0.18 -15.51 -12.79
C PRO A 16 -0.41 -15.60 -11.38
N GLY A 17 -1.48 -16.37 -11.20
CA GLY A 17 -2.11 -16.53 -9.89
C GLY A 17 -1.21 -17.28 -8.90
N GLU A 18 -0.31 -18.11 -9.42
CA GLU A 18 0.73 -18.82 -8.66
C GLU A 18 1.82 -17.87 -8.16
N LEU A 19 2.03 -16.73 -8.83
CA LEU A 19 3.03 -15.73 -8.43
C LEU A 19 2.50 -14.90 -7.26
N MET A 20 1.28 -14.38 -7.38
CA MET A 20 0.67 -13.58 -6.31
C MET A 20 -0.85 -13.47 -6.43
N ARG A 21 -1.47 -13.26 -5.28
CA ARG A 21 -2.87 -12.93 -5.06
C ARG A 21 -2.99 -11.48 -4.60
N MET A 22 -4.15 -10.88 -4.88
CA MET A 22 -4.51 -9.51 -4.47
C MET A 22 -3.45 -8.46 -4.87
N PRO A 23 -3.08 -8.36 -6.16
CA PRO A 23 -2.05 -7.44 -6.60
C PRO A 23 -2.47 -5.98 -6.37
N GLN A 24 -1.54 -5.17 -5.86
CA GLN A 24 -1.68 -3.73 -5.70
C GLN A 24 -0.46 -3.03 -6.31
N LEU A 25 -0.70 -1.95 -7.03
CA LEU A 25 0.35 -1.14 -7.62
C LEU A 25 0.85 -0.11 -6.62
N VAL A 26 2.14 0.16 -6.64
CA VAL A 26 2.77 1.24 -5.91
C VAL A 26 3.86 1.88 -6.77
N GLU A 27 3.79 3.20 -6.89
CA GLU A 27 4.86 3.99 -7.50
C GLU A 27 6.00 4.12 -6.47
N CYS A 28 7.19 3.70 -6.86
CA CYS A 28 8.40 3.75 -6.06
C CYS A 28 9.53 4.33 -6.93
N ASN A 29 9.89 5.59 -6.69
CA ASN A 29 10.82 6.35 -7.53
C ASN A 29 10.39 6.39 -9.00
N SER A 30 11.24 5.92 -9.92
CA SER A 30 10.95 5.88 -11.36
C SER A 30 10.30 4.58 -11.82
N GLU A 31 9.81 3.76 -10.88
CA GLU A 31 9.31 2.43 -11.18
C GLU A 31 7.94 2.19 -10.56
N ILE A 32 7.16 1.33 -11.20
CA ILE A 32 5.91 0.81 -10.64
C ILE A 32 6.18 -0.61 -10.16
N LEU A 33 6.00 -0.82 -8.87
CA LEU A 33 6.07 -2.14 -8.25
C LEU A 33 4.67 -2.72 -8.12
N VAL A 34 4.58 -4.04 -8.24
CA VAL A 34 3.37 -4.81 -7.98
C VAL A 34 3.60 -5.60 -6.70
N VAL A 35 2.78 -5.35 -5.69
CA VAL A 35 2.82 -6.03 -4.39
C VAL A 35 1.63 -6.97 -4.31
N GLY A 36 1.85 -8.19 -3.85
CA GLY A 36 0.79 -9.14 -3.57
C GLY A 36 1.19 -10.13 -2.49
N SER A 37 0.40 -11.19 -2.35
CA SER A 37 0.65 -12.27 -1.39
C SER A 37 0.66 -13.63 -2.07
N THR A 38 1.44 -14.58 -1.59
CA THR A 38 1.38 -15.97 -2.11
C THR A 38 0.08 -16.67 -1.74
N ASP A 39 -0.59 -16.25 -0.66
CA ASP A 39 -1.80 -16.88 -0.13
C ASP A 39 -2.86 -15.86 0.35
N VAL A 40 -4.07 -16.33 0.67
CA VAL A 40 -5.19 -15.46 1.11
C VAL A 40 -5.03 -14.91 2.53
N TYR A 41 -4.20 -15.54 3.35
CA TYR A 41 -3.90 -15.14 4.72
C TYR A 41 -2.74 -14.14 4.81
N ARG A 42 -2.12 -13.79 3.67
CA ARG A 42 -1.00 -12.84 3.61
C ARG A 42 0.22 -13.31 4.43
N SER A 43 0.51 -14.60 4.38
CA SER A 43 1.62 -15.20 5.14
C SER A 43 2.98 -14.84 4.55
N GLN A 44 3.05 -14.66 3.22
CA GLN A 44 4.24 -14.21 2.52
C GLN A 44 3.86 -13.18 1.46
N LEU A 45 4.51 -12.01 1.53
CA LEU A 45 4.33 -10.96 0.55
C LEU A 45 5.38 -11.04 -0.55
N VAL A 46 4.96 -10.67 -1.75
CA VAL A 46 5.75 -10.74 -2.98
C VAL A 46 5.73 -9.38 -3.63
N VAL A 47 6.89 -8.92 -4.08
CA VAL A 47 7.03 -7.68 -4.85
C VAL A 47 7.71 -7.99 -6.17
N VAL A 48 7.19 -7.46 -7.26
CA VAL A 48 7.82 -7.55 -8.60
C VAL A 48 7.79 -6.20 -9.29
N ARG A 49 8.65 -6.01 -10.29
CA ARG A 49 8.62 -4.82 -11.14
C ARG A 49 7.58 -4.98 -12.23
N LEU A 50 6.73 -3.98 -12.44
CA LEU A 50 5.78 -4.00 -13.57
C LEU A 50 6.51 -4.11 -14.92
N ALA A 51 7.69 -3.50 -15.05
CA ALA A 51 8.50 -3.57 -16.25
C ALA A 51 8.91 -5.01 -16.63
N GLU A 52 9.14 -5.88 -15.64
CA GLU A 52 9.49 -7.29 -15.89
C GLU A 52 8.25 -8.09 -16.34
N LEU A 53 7.09 -7.80 -15.75
CA LEU A 53 5.82 -8.40 -16.18
C LEU A 53 5.48 -8.02 -17.63
N LEU A 54 5.77 -6.77 -18.03
CA LEU A 54 5.55 -6.29 -19.39
C LEU A 54 6.46 -6.95 -20.43
N GLN A 55 7.61 -7.49 -20.02
CA GLN A 55 8.50 -8.23 -20.92
C GLN A 55 7.99 -9.65 -21.21
N GLY A 56 7.02 -10.16 -20.45
CA GLY A 56 6.37 -11.46 -20.68
C GLY A 56 7.22 -12.69 -20.34
N GLY A 57 8.39 -12.48 -19.71
CA GLY A 57 9.26 -13.56 -19.22
C GLY A 57 8.96 -13.96 -17.77
N PRO A 58 9.67 -14.98 -17.24
CA PRO A 58 9.62 -15.32 -15.82
C PRO A 58 9.99 -14.10 -14.96
N THR A 59 9.10 -13.73 -14.04
CA THR A 59 9.31 -12.60 -13.13
C THR A 59 9.91 -13.09 -11.82
N VAL A 60 10.97 -12.45 -11.36
CA VAL A 60 11.66 -12.83 -10.12
C VAL A 60 11.21 -11.89 -9.00
N PRO A 61 10.68 -12.41 -7.88
CA PRO A 61 10.38 -11.60 -6.71
C PRO A 61 11.58 -10.80 -6.22
N LEU A 62 11.35 -9.52 -5.93
CA LEU A 62 12.33 -8.66 -5.28
C LEU A 62 12.51 -9.09 -3.82
N THR A 63 13.77 -9.19 -3.41
CA THR A 63 14.16 -9.37 -2.00
C THR A 63 14.52 -8.04 -1.33
N SER A 64 14.67 -6.97 -2.11
CA SER A 64 14.96 -5.62 -1.63
C SER A 64 14.35 -4.57 -2.56
N ILE A 65 13.84 -3.51 -1.94
CA ILE A 65 13.35 -2.26 -2.52
C ILE A 65 14.25 -1.07 -2.10
N GLY A 66 15.43 -1.36 -1.53
CA GLY A 66 16.42 -0.36 -1.11
C GLY A 66 16.05 0.32 0.19
N ASP A 67 16.29 1.63 0.29
CA ASP A 67 16.00 2.44 1.48
C ASP A 67 14.52 2.88 1.56
N HIS A 68 13.63 2.10 0.96
CA HIS A 68 12.19 2.37 0.90
C HIS A 68 11.41 1.37 1.74
N CYS A 69 10.21 1.79 2.14
CA CYS A 69 9.19 0.93 2.68
C CYS A 69 7.84 1.26 2.01
N LEU A 70 6.99 0.25 1.92
CA LEU A 70 5.72 0.32 1.20
C LEU A 70 4.57 0.30 2.21
N PHE A 71 3.64 1.23 2.09
CA PHE A 71 2.40 1.24 2.86
C PHE A 71 1.25 0.86 1.93
N ILE A 72 0.57 -0.24 2.23
CA ILE A 72 -0.38 -0.89 1.35
C ILE A 72 -1.78 -0.85 1.98
N GLY A 73 -2.68 -0.05 1.40
CA GLY A 73 -4.06 0.09 1.85
C GLY A 73 -5.02 0.38 0.70
N LYS A 74 -6.03 1.23 0.91
CA LYS A 74 -6.91 1.70 -0.20
C LYS A 74 -6.14 2.54 -1.22
N ARG A 75 -5.03 3.13 -0.79
CA ARG A 75 -4.00 3.73 -1.60
C ARG A 75 -2.66 3.16 -1.15
N SER A 76 -1.80 2.84 -2.10
CA SER A 76 -0.43 2.41 -1.83
C SER A 76 0.52 3.60 -1.86
N LEU A 77 1.56 3.58 -1.03
CA LEU A 77 2.59 4.62 -0.97
C LEU A 77 3.96 3.95 -0.81
N ALA A 78 4.96 4.45 -1.52
CA ALA A 78 6.36 4.19 -1.21
C ALA A 78 6.93 5.41 -0.50
N VAL A 79 7.68 5.19 0.58
CA VAL A 79 8.36 6.25 1.32
C VAL A 79 9.77 5.81 1.66
N SER A 80 10.67 6.75 1.85
CA SER A 80 11.99 6.42 2.38
C SER A 80 11.85 5.96 3.84
N SER A 81 12.55 4.89 4.20
CA SER A 81 12.68 4.44 5.59
C SER A 81 13.61 5.35 6.41
N LYS A 82 14.40 6.21 5.76
CA LYS A 82 15.27 7.18 6.43
C LYS A 82 14.43 8.16 7.25
N GLY A 83 14.67 8.20 8.55
CA GLY A 83 13.94 9.06 9.48
C GLY A 83 12.65 8.47 10.02
N LEU A 84 12.31 7.21 9.68
CA LEU A 84 11.22 6.47 10.32
C LEU A 84 11.80 5.59 11.44
N PRO A 85 11.53 5.88 12.72
CA PRO A 85 12.20 5.20 13.83
C PRO A 85 11.77 3.74 14.03
N SER A 86 10.54 3.37 13.62
CA SER A 86 9.97 2.03 13.84
C SER A 86 9.80 1.21 12.57
N VAL A 87 10.13 1.76 11.40
CA VAL A 87 9.91 1.09 10.11
C VAL A 87 11.25 0.87 9.42
N ALA A 88 11.56 -0.38 9.13
CA ALA A 88 12.82 -0.72 8.49
C ALA A 88 12.77 -0.47 6.97
N ALA A 89 13.96 -0.42 6.36
CA ALA A 89 14.09 -0.61 4.92
C ALA A 89 13.50 -1.98 4.50
N ASP A 90 13.18 -2.13 3.23
CA ASP A 90 12.65 -3.38 2.67
C ASP A 90 11.35 -3.88 3.32
N SER A 91 10.63 -2.98 3.99
CA SER A 91 9.44 -3.33 4.76
C SER A 91 8.15 -2.98 4.04
N ILE A 92 7.14 -3.83 4.19
CA ILE A 92 5.79 -3.65 3.66
C ILE A 92 4.79 -3.64 4.81
N ILE A 93 4.06 -2.53 4.96
CA ILE A 93 3.05 -2.32 5.98
C ILE A 93 1.69 -2.57 5.35
N LEU A 94 0.99 -3.59 5.84
CA LEU A 94 -0.36 -3.92 5.38
C LEU A 94 -1.41 -3.15 6.19
N CYS A 95 -1.72 -1.95 5.71
CA CYS A 95 -2.67 -1.05 6.34
C CYS A 95 -4.10 -1.61 6.34
N ASP A 96 -4.46 -2.47 5.39
CA ASP A 96 -5.81 -3.04 5.24
C ASP A 96 -6.05 -4.38 5.96
N SER A 97 -5.05 -4.90 6.69
CA SER A 97 -5.05 -6.31 7.09
C SER A 97 -6.08 -6.69 8.16
N ILE A 98 -6.52 -7.95 8.06
CA ILE A 98 -7.73 -8.57 8.62
C ILE A 98 -7.59 -8.95 10.11
N ASN A 99 -6.36 -8.99 10.63
CA ASN A 99 -6.09 -9.40 12.03
C ASN A 99 -5.95 -8.18 12.95
N ASP A 100 -7.04 -7.44 13.02
CA ASP A 100 -7.67 -6.75 14.14
C ASP A 100 -6.90 -6.40 15.44
N ILE A 101 -5.56 -6.30 15.53
CA ILE A 101 -4.92 -5.89 16.80
C ILE A 101 -3.73 -4.97 16.59
N HIS A 102 -2.86 -5.22 15.61
CA HIS A 102 -1.67 -4.40 15.39
C HIS A 102 -1.30 -4.25 13.92
N GLN A 103 -0.76 -3.08 13.55
CA GLN A 103 -0.17 -2.88 12.23
C GLN A 103 1.14 -3.63 12.15
N MET A 104 1.19 -4.59 11.23
CA MET A 104 2.38 -5.40 10.99
C MET A 104 3.16 -4.84 9.80
N GLN A 105 4.48 -4.86 9.93
CA GLN A 105 5.41 -4.70 8.81
C GLN A 105 6.01 -6.07 8.48
N TYR A 106 6.09 -6.35 7.19
CA TYR A 106 6.69 -7.55 6.62
C TYR A 106 8.03 -7.16 5.98
N ASN A 107 9.12 -7.82 6.35
CA ASN A 107 10.44 -7.56 5.80
C ASN A 107 10.71 -8.51 4.61
N LEU A 108 11.00 -7.93 3.44
CA LEU A 108 11.23 -8.69 2.20
C LEU A 108 12.53 -9.50 2.21
N SER A 109 13.53 -9.05 2.96
CA SER A 109 14.87 -9.66 2.93
C SER A 109 14.92 -11.00 3.65
N ASP A 110 14.19 -11.14 4.76
CA ASP A 110 14.20 -12.32 5.62
C ASP A 110 12.82 -12.98 5.80
N ASN A 111 11.78 -12.43 5.15
CA ASN A 111 10.39 -12.88 5.24
C ASN A 111 9.81 -12.82 6.66
N THR A 112 10.32 -11.93 7.53
CA THR A 112 9.84 -11.80 8.91
C THR A 112 8.70 -10.78 9.04
N MET A 113 7.88 -10.96 10.08
CA MET A 113 6.85 -10.01 10.47
C MET A 113 7.18 -9.39 11.83
N SER A 114 6.99 -8.08 11.95
CA SER A 114 7.14 -7.34 13.20
C SER A 114 6.12 -6.21 13.29
N LEU A 115 6.04 -5.53 14.43
CA LEU A 115 5.15 -4.38 14.62
C LEU A 115 5.67 -3.17 13.82
N ALA A 116 4.79 -2.52 13.07
CA ALA A 116 5.12 -1.34 12.27
C ALA A 116 5.13 -0.04 13.08
N CYS A 117 4.24 0.08 14.06
CA CYS A 117 4.12 1.25 14.92
C CYS A 117 3.59 0.87 16.32
N ASP A 118 3.79 1.80 17.23
CA ASP A 118 3.15 1.81 18.54
C ASP A 118 1.68 2.20 18.43
N GLY A 119 0.91 1.95 19.50
CA GLY A 119 -0.47 2.39 19.61
C GLY A 119 -1.51 1.43 19.07
N ASP A 120 -2.66 1.41 19.75
CA ASP A 120 -3.86 0.76 19.25
C ASP A 120 -4.51 1.68 18.22
N ILE A 121 -4.50 1.26 16.96
CA ILE A 121 -5.24 1.93 15.88
C ILE A 121 -6.54 1.18 15.53
N LEU A 122 -6.82 0.08 16.21
CA LEU A 122 -8.02 -0.71 16.02
C LEU A 122 -9.18 -0.08 16.78
N HIS A 123 -9.08 -0.01 18.11
CA HIS A 123 -10.23 0.35 18.96
C HIS A 123 -10.36 1.85 19.15
N SER A 124 -9.25 2.56 19.16
CA SER A 124 -9.21 4.01 19.33
C SER A 124 -8.22 4.65 18.36
N PRO A 125 -8.32 5.97 18.08
CA PRO A 125 -7.21 6.69 17.48
C PRO A 125 -6.01 6.67 18.45
N PRO A 126 -4.77 6.58 17.93
CA PRO A 126 -3.57 6.65 18.75
C PRO A 126 -3.55 7.95 19.56
N PRO A 127 -3.00 7.97 20.79
CA PRO A 127 -2.96 9.18 21.61
C PRO A 127 -2.15 10.29 20.93
N SER A 128 -2.49 11.54 21.24
CA SER A 128 -1.71 12.71 20.81
C SER A 128 -0.47 12.86 21.71
N PRO A 129 0.70 13.21 21.15
CA PRO A 129 0.98 13.51 19.74
C PRO A 129 1.10 12.25 18.86
N HIS A 130 0.65 12.34 17.60
CA HIS A 130 0.71 11.23 16.65
C HIS A 130 2.08 11.13 15.97
N SER A 131 2.62 9.91 15.86
CA SER A 131 3.86 9.68 15.09
C SER A 131 3.65 9.83 13.58
N ILE A 132 4.71 10.11 12.84
CA ILE A 132 4.67 10.20 11.36
C ILE A 132 4.13 8.92 10.71
N VAL A 133 4.39 7.75 11.31
CA VAL A 133 3.90 6.45 10.80
C VAL A 133 2.36 6.39 10.85
N HIS A 134 1.74 6.93 11.91
CA HIS A 134 0.28 7.05 11.99
C HIS A 134 -0.29 7.92 10.86
N HIS A 135 0.40 9.00 10.51
CA HIS A 135 0.01 9.84 9.39
C HIS A 135 0.17 9.13 8.04
N LEU A 136 1.26 8.38 7.84
CA LEU A 136 1.49 7.59 6.63
C LEU A 136 0.43 6.49 6.44
N ILE A 137 0.09 5.76 7.50
CA ILE A 137 -1.02 4.80 7.50
C ILE A 137 -2.32 5.53 7.16
N THR A 138 -2.57 6.69 7.75
CA THR A 138 -3.77 7.49 7.47
C THR A 138 -3.84 7.92 6.00
N CYS A 139 -2.72 8.26 5.36
CA CYS A 139 -2.65 8.60 3.93
C CYS A 139 -3.13 7.44 3.03
N CYS A 140 -2.91 6.18 3.44
CA CYS A 140 -3.42 5.00 2.74
C CYS A 140 -4.95 4.87 2.78
N PHE A 141 -5.63 5.72 3.57
CA PHE A 141 -7.08 5.78 3.71
C PHE A 141 -7.62 7.17 3.38
N PRO A 142 -7.87 7.46 2.09
CA PRO A 142 -8.25 8.80 1.63
C PRO A 142 -9.44 9.43 2.37
N TYR A 143 -10.35 8.62 2.92
CA TYR A 143 -11.52 9.10 3.64
C TYR A 143 -11.21 9.75 4.99
N PHE A 144 -10.15 9.32 5.68
CA PHE A 144 -9.64 9.96 6.89
C PHE A 144 -8.69 11.09 6.54
N TRP A 145 -7.75 10.82 5.63
CA TRP A 145 -6.74 11.78 5.19
C TRP A 145 -7.37 13.10 4.71
N ASN A 146 -8.38 13.02 3.85
CA ASN A 146 -9.06 14.20 3.30
C ASN A 146 -9.84 15.02 4.34
N LYS A 147 -10.00 14.49 5.56
CA LYS A 147 -10.67 15.16 6.69
C LYS A 147 -9.69 15.64 7.76
N GLY A 148 -8.39 15.38 7.60
CA GLY A 148 -7.38 15.66 8.62
C GLY A 148 -7.58 14.83 9.89
N LEU A 149 -8.22 13.66 9.77
CA LEU A 149 -8.45 12.72 10.87
C LEU A 149 -7.42 11.61 10.82
N ILE A 150 -7.00 11.09 11.97
CA ILE A 150 -6.17 9.88 12.05
C ILE A 150 -7.01 8.63 11.82
N TYR A 151 -6.44 7.67 11.09
CA TYR A 151 -7.07 6.39 10.84
C TYR A 151 -7.34 5.62 12.14
N CYS A 152 -8.54 5.04 12.21
CA CYS A 152 -8.93 4.08 13.23
C CYS A 152 -9.91 3.08 12.61
N SER A 153 -9.62 1.78 12.70
CA SER A 153 -10.43 0.73 12.05
C SER A 153 -11.88 0.71 12.57
N ARG A 154 -12.05 0.92 13.89
CA ARG A 154 -13.31 1.18 14.62
C ARG A 154 -14.24 2.20 13.96
N THR A 155 -13.64 3.25 13.41
CA THR A 155 -14.40 4.42 12.98
C THR A 155 -15.05 4.15 11.63
N LYS A 156 -16.38 3.99 11.64
CA LYS A 156 -17.20 3.95 10.41
C LYS A 156 -17.48 5.37 9.94
N PRO A 157 -16.78 5.88 8.89
CA PRO A 157 -16.98 7.24 8.42
C PRO A 157 -18.41 7.40 7.90
N ARG A 158 -19.22 8.23 8.57
CA ARG A 158 -20.56 8.60 8.10
C ARG A 158 -20.53 9.71 7.05
N TRP A 159 -19.37 10.34 6.85
CA TRP A 159 -19.16 11.33 5.80
C TRP A 159 -19.01 10.64 4.44
N GLY A 160 -20.16 10.27 3.87
CA GLY A 160 -20.27 9.80 2.51
C GLY A 160 -19.79 10.87 1.52
N LEU A 161 -19.17 10.39 0.44
CA LEU A 161 -18.74 11.14 -0.73
C LEU A 161 -19.70 12.30 -1.03
N LYS A 162 -19.18 13.49 -1.34
CA LYS A 162 -19.87 14.32 -2.33
C LYS A 162 -19.89 13.48 -3.61
N LYS A 163 -20.96 12.72 -3.84
CA LYS A 163 -21.21 12.07 -5.13
C LYS A 163 -21.12 13.17 -6.19
N GLY A 164 -20.20 13.03 -7.13
CA GLY A 164 -20.14 13.90 -8.32
C GLY A 164 -19.18 15.10 -8.29
N LYS A 165 -18.19 15.19 -7.41
CA LYS A 165 -17.07 16.12 -7.62
C LYS A 165 -15.74 15.37 -7.71
N TRP A 166 -15.49 14.81 -8.89
CA TRP A 166 -14.11 14.61 -9.33
C TRP A 166 -13.40 15.94 -9.20
N ARG A 167 -12.37 16.02 -8.36
CA ARG A 167 -11.38 17.10 -8.51
C ARG A 167 -10.52 16.64 -9.66
N LEU A 168 -10.82 17.11 -10.85
CA LEU A 168 -9.83 17.13 -11.93
C LEU A 168 -8.68 17.97 -11.37
N GLY A 169 -7.52 17.34 -11.16
CA GLY A 169 -6.30 18.05 -10.82
C GLY A 169 -6.02 19.07 -11.92
N ALA A 170 -5.63 20.27 -11.49
CA ALA A 170 -5.10 21.30 -12.39
C ALA A 170 -3.71 20.88 -12.89
#